data_AF-A0A2V8LSX6-F1
#
_entry.id   AF-A0A2V8LSX6-F1
#
_cell.length_a   1.000
_cell.length_b   1.000
_cell.length_c   1.000
_cell.angle_alpha   90.00
_cell.angle_beta   90.00
_cell.angle_gamma   90.00
#
_symmetry.space_group_name_H-M   'P 1'
#
loop_
_entity.id
_entity.type
_entity.pdbx_description
1 polymer ?
#
loop_
_entity_poly.entity_id
_entity_poly.type
_entity_poly.pdbx_seq_one_letter_code
_entity_poly.pdbx_strand_id
1 'polypeptide(L)'
;MAKSTLGDDIDALFAVPLTAFTGARNALAARLKQGGRGDEAERVKALGKPSVSAWAVNQLYWKHRKAFDRLIETGQSLRQAQASQLAGKVSDVRGPLEARRGALSDLLHLAAALLRDSGHNPTPDVTRRIATTLEAMSAYASLPDSPSPGHLTADLDPPGFESL
;
A
#
# COMPACT_ATOMS: atom_id res chain seq x y z
N MET A 1 27.23 15.45 1.31
CA MET A 1 25.77 15.35 1.03
C MET A 1 25.59 14.15 0.13
N ALA A 2 25.14 13.00 0.65
CA ALA A 2 24.87 11.84 -0.21
C ALA A 2 23.78 12.22 -1.22
N LYS A 3 23.98 11.93 -2.50
CA LYS A 3 23.01 12.20 -3.56
C LYS A 3 21.86 11.21 -3.35
N SER A 4 20.70 11.68 -2.89
CA SER A 4 19.48 10.88 -2.80
C SER A 4 19.26 10.13 -4.11
N THR A 5 19.01 8.83 -4.05
CA THR A 5 18.74 8.06 -5.26
C THR A 5 17.35 8.45 -5.81
N LEU A 6 17.08 8.17 -7.09
CA LEU A 6 15.74 8.43 -7.63
C LEU A 6 14.65 7.64 -6.87
N GLY A 7 14.98 6.44 -6.37
CA GLY A 7 14.08 5.65 -5.55
C GLY A 7 13.72 6.38 -4.26
N ASP A 8 14.72 6.81 -3.48
CA ASP A 8 14.49 7.54 -2.23
C ASP A 8 13.67 8.83 -2.44
N ASP A 9 13.91 9.54 -3.56
CA ASP A 9 13.15 10.73 -3.92
C ASP A 9 11.67 10.41 -4.25
N ILE A 10 11.40 9.25 -4.85
CA ILE A 10 10.04 8.77 -5.13
C ILE A 10 9.36 8.28 -3.83
N ASP A 11 10.05 7.53 -2.99
CA ASP A 11 9.57 7.08 -1.68
C ASP A 11 9.11 8.30 -0.84
N ALA A 12 9.96 9.33 -0.77
CA ALA A 12 9.65 10.57 -0.09
C ALA A 12 8.42 11.27 -0.70
N LEU A 13 8.26 11.24 -2.02
CA LEU A 13 7.10 11.81 -2.71
C LEU A 13 5.78 11.12 -2.31
N PHE A 14 5.76 9.80 -2.18
CA PHE A 14 4.54 9.09 -1.77
C PHE A 14 4.28 9.13 -0.25
N ALA A 15 5.26 9.54 0.55
CA ALA A 15 5.12 9.75 1.99
C ALA A 15 4.47 11.12 2.36
N VAL A 16 4.38 12.08 1.43
CA VAL A 16 3.80 13.41 1.71
C VAL A 16 2.27 13.40 1.88
N PRO A 17 1.67 14.44 2.50
CA PRO A 17 0.21 14.62 2.47
C PRO A 17 -0.35 14.68 1.04
N LEU A 18 -1.53 14.08 0.83
CA LEU A 18 -2.12 13.96 -0.51
C LEU A 18 -2.31 15.31 -1.23
N THR A 19 -2.61 16.36 -0.47
CA THR A 19 -2.77 17.73 -0.99
C THR A 19 -1.45 18.33 -1.48
N ALA A 20 -0.31 17.91 -0.90
CA ALA A 20 1.03 18.37 -1.27
C ALA A 20 1.64 17.58 -2.43
N PHE A 21 1.11 16.40 -2.76
CA PHE A 21 1.72 15.47 -3.73
C PHE A 21 2.07 16.10 -5.07
N THR A 22 1.11 16.78 -5.72
CA THR A 22 1.33 17.40 -7.05
C THR A 22 2.41 18.48 -7.00
N GLY A 23 2.43 19.28 -5.93
CA GLY A 23 3.46 20.31 -5.72
C GLY A 23 4.84 19.69 -5.53
N ALA A 24 4.95 18.69 -4.64
CA ALA A 24 6.19 17.97 -4.38
C ALA A 24 6.73 17.27 -5.63
N ARG A 25 5.87 16.60 -6.41
CA ARG A 25 6.23 15.93 -7.67
C ARG A 25 6.81 16.92 -8.68
N ASN A 26 6.16 18.07 -8.85
CA ASN A 26 6.60 19.08 -9.81
C ASN A 26 7.93 19.72 -9.37
N ALA A 27 8.11 19.97 -8.06
CA ALA A 27 9.36 20.48 -7.51
C ALA A 27 10.52 19.49 -7.69
N LEU A 28 10.28 18.20 -7.43
CA LEU A 28 11.26 17.14 -7.65
C LEU A 28 11.66 17.04 -9.13
N ALA A 29 10.70 17.03 -10.05
CA ALA A 29 10.97 17.01 -11.48
C ALA A 29 11.79 18.24 -11.94
N ALA A 30 11.47 19.43 -11.43
CA ALA A 30 12.23 20.65 -11.73
C ALA A 30 13.68 20.54 -11.24
N ARG A 31 13.90 20.07 -10.01
CA ARG A 31 15.23 19.84 -9.43
C ARG A 31 16.04 18.82 -10.24
N LEU A 32 15.42 17.70 -10.65
CA LEU A 32 16.07 16.68 -11.48
C LEU A 32 16.49 17.26 -12.84
N LYS A 33 15.61 18.04 -13.48
CA LYS A 33 15.91 18.71 -14.75
C LYS A 33 17.07 19.70 -14.63
N GLN A 34 17.09 20.51 -13.57
CA GLN A 34 18.20 21.45 -13.28
C GLN A 34 19.52 20.71 -13.02
N GLY A 35 19.45 19.51 -12.45
CA GLY A 35 20.61 18.63 -12.24
C GLY A 35 21.03 17.79 -13.44
N GLY A 36 20.49 18.04 -14.64
CA GLY A 36 20.81 17.31 -15.88
C GLY A 36 20.18 15.92 -15.98
N ARG A 37 19.28 15.54 -15.07
CA ARG A 37 18.60 14.24 -15.02
C ARG A 37 17.23 14.32 -15.71
N GLY A 38 17.24 14.69 -16.99
CA GLY A 38 16.01 14.96 -17.77
C GLY A 38 15.05 13.77 -17.84
N ASP A 39 15.57 12.58 -18.18
CA ASP A 39 14.75 11.37 -18.32
C ASP A 39 14.06 10.99 -17.01
N GLU A 40 14.77 11.15 -15.89
CA GLU A 40 14.19 10.89 -14.57
C GLU A 40 13.14 11.92 -14.18
N ALA A 41 13.33 13.18 -14.56
CA ALA A 41 12.34 14.23 -14.33
C ALA A 41 11.02 13.92 -15.06
N GLU A 42 11.09 13.41 -16.30
CA GLU A 42 9.90 12.97 -17.04
C GLU A 42 9.26 11.74 -16.39
N ARG A 43 10.07 10.79 -15.88
CA ARG A 43 9.57 9.64 -15.13
C ARG A 43 8.83 10.05 -13.85
N VAL A 44 9.34 11.05 -13.12
CA VAL A 44 8.68 11.61 -11.93
C VAL A 44 7.38 12.33 -12.30
N LYS A 45 7.34 13.10 -13.40
CA LYS A 45 6.10 13.76 -13.84
C LYS A 45 5.01 12.78 -14.24
N ALA A 46 5.39 11.63 -14.80
CA ALA A 46 4.46 10.57 -15.17
C ALA A 46 3.82 9.87 -13.97
N LEU A 47 4.34 10.07 -12.74
CA LEU A 47 3.73 9.52 -11.53
C LEU A 47 2.35 10.14 -11.31
N GLY A 48 1.34 9.27 -11.27
CA GLY A 48 -0.04 9.62 -10.98
C GLY A 48 -0.22 10.04 -9.53
N LYS A 49 -1.14 10.98 -9.28
CA LYS A 49 -1.58 11.32 -7.93
C LYS A 49 -2.37 10.14 -7.37
N PRO A 50 -2.06 9.63 -6.16
CA PRO A 50 -2.86 8.59 -5.54
C PRO A 50 -4.33 8.98 -5.34
N SER A 51 -5.24 8.00 -5.40
CA SER A 51 -6.58 8.15 -4.81
C SER A 51 -6.47 8.36 -3.29
N VAL A 52 -7.54 8.86 -2.64
CA VAL A 52 -7.56 9.06 -1.19
C VAL A 52 -7.33 7.76 -0.43
N SER A 53 -7.96 6.67 -0.88
CA SER A 53 -7.81 5.32 -0.32
C SER A 53 -6.42 4.74 -0.57
N ALA A 54 -5.89 4.84 -1.80
CA ALA A 54 -4.52 4.39 -2.11
C ALA A 54 -3.47 5.16 -1.31
N TRP A 55 -3.64 6.48 -1.15
CA TRP A 55 -2.79 7.30 -0.30
C TRP A 55 -2.83 6.79 1.15
N ALA A 56 -4.00 6.55 1.74
CA ALA A 56 -4.10 6.06 3.11
C ALA A 56 -3.37 4.73 3.30
N VAL A 57 -3.46 3.81 2.34
CA VAL A 57 -2.72 2.53 2.35
C VAL A 57 -1.21 2.76 2.27
N ASN A 58 -0.74 3.65 1.38
CA ASN A 58 0.68 4.00 1.33
C ASN A 58 1.15 4.58 2.67
N GLN A 59 0.37 5.44 3.32
CA GLN A 59 0.72 6.02 4.60
C GLN A 59 0.78 4.97 5.72
N LEU A 60 -0.08 3.94 5.70
CA LEU A 60 0.04 2.81 6.64
C LEU A 60 1.38 2.10 6.47
N TYR A 61 1.83 1.87 5.23
CA TYR A 61 3.13 1.28 4.96
C TYR A 61 4.28 2.17 5.49
N TRP A 62 4.23 3.48 5.25
CA TRP A 62 5.30 4.40 5.66
C TRP A 62 5.33 4.71 7.16
N LYS A 63 4.17 4.85 7.81
CA LYS A 63 4.05 5.33 9.21
C LYS A 63 3.73 4.22 10.22
N HIS A 64 3.10 3.14 9.77
CA HIS A 64 2.65 2.03 10.61
C HIS A 64 3.17 0.68 10.09
N ARG A 65 4.44 0.66 9.66
CA ARG A 65 5.07 -0.48 9.00
C ARG A 65 4.88 -1.81 9.72
N LYS A 66 5.03 -1.83 11.05
CA LYS A 66 4.84 -3.04 11.86
C LYS A 66 3.42 -3.61 11.76
N ALA A 67 2.39 -2.75 11.79
CA ALA A 67 1.00 -3.19 11.66
C ALA A 67 0.70 -3.65 10.22
N PHE A 68 1.29 -2.96 9.24
CA PHE A 68 1.19 -3.34 7.83
C PHE A 68 1.80 -4.72 7.56
N ASP A 69 3.04 -4.95 8.00
CA ASP A 69 3.75 -6.21 7.83
C ASP A 69 3.01 -7.36 8.52
N ARG A 70 2.43 -7.13 9.71
CA ARG A 70 1.59 -8.13 10.39
C ARG A 70 0.40 -8.57 9.54
N LEU A 71 -0.27 -7.65 8.82
CA LEU A 71 -1.34 -8.04 7.90
C LEU A 71 -0.81 -8.92 6.77
N ILE A 72 0.35 -8.59 6.21
CA ILE A 72 0.98 -9.37 5.15
C ILE A 72 1.33 -10.78 5.63
N GLU A 73 1.97 -10.89 6.79
CA GLU A 73 2.36 -12.17 7.43
C GLU A 73 1.14 -13.05 7.71
N THR A 74 0.06 -12.48 8.26
CA THR A 74 -1.18 -13.22 8.52
C THR A 74 -1.84 -13.70 7.22
N GLY A 75 -1.78 -12.92 6.14
CA GLY A 75 -2.22 -13.33 4.80
C GLY A 75 -1.44 -14.52 4.26
N GLN A 76 -0.10 -14.50 4.40
CA GLN A 76 0.77 -15.61 3.99
C GLN A 76 0.49 -16.88 4.81
N SER A 77 0.34 -16.75 6.14
CA SER A 77 0.02 -17.87 7.02
C SER A 77 -1.33 -18.51 6.67
N LEU A 78 -2.35 -17.69 6.41
CA LEU A 78 -3.67 -18.17 5.99
C LEU A 78 -3.59 -18.95 4.67
N ARG A 79 -2.86 -18.43 3.67
CA ARG A 79 -2.64 -19.11 2.38
C ARG A 79 -1.95 -20.47 2.57
N GLN A 80 -0.91 -20.53 3.42
CA GLN A 80 -0.20 -21.79 3.71
C GLN A 80 -1.10 -22.83 4.40
N ALA A 81 -1.96 -22.40 5.33
CA ALA A 81 -2.93 -23.27 5.98
C ALA A 81 -3.96 -23.81 4.97
N GLN A 82 -4.49 -22.95 4.09
CA GLN A 82 -5.40 -23.33 3.02
C GLN A 82 -4.76 -24.32 2.03
N ALA A 83 -3.53 -24.06 1.59
CA ALA A 83 -2.80 -24.96 0.68
C ALA A 83 -2.53 -26.33 1.32
N SER A 84 -2.20 -26.36 2.62
CA SER A 84 -2.00 -27.61 3.36
C SER A 84 -3.28 -28.43 3.47
N GLN A 85 -4.43 -27.77 3.70
CA GLN A 85 -5.73 -28.42 3.73
C GLN A 85 -6.13 -28.99 2.38
N LEU A 86 -5.88 -28.26 1.27
CA LEU A 86 -6.10 -28.76 -0.10
C LEU A 86 -5.23 -29.98 -0.42
N ALA A 87 -4.01 -30.03 0.12
CA ALA A 87 -3.11 -31.18 0.01
C ALA A 87 -3.48 -32.35 0.94
N GLY A 88 -4.65 -32.31 1.59
CA GLY A 88 -5.15 -33.39 2.45
C GLY A 88 -4.50 -33.46 3.84
N LYS A 89 -3.74 -32.43 4.25
CA LYS A 89 -3.15 -32.36 5.59
C LYS A 89 -4.12 -31.73 6.58
N VAL A 90 -4.12 -32.18 7.83
CA VAL A 90 -4.82 -31.50 8.92
C VAL A 90 -4.15 -30.15 9.16
N SER A 91 -4.89 -29.07 8.98
CA SER A 91 -4.41 -27.69 9.19
C SER A 91 -5.52 -26.86 9.83
N ASP A 92 -5.17 -26.04 10.83
CA ASP A 92 -6.11 -25.10 11.43
C ASP A 92 -6.09 -23.77 10.67
N VAL A 93 -7.18 -23.50 9.94
CA VAL A 93 -7.39 -22.27 9.19
C VAL A 93 -7.99 -21.16 10.07
N ARG A 94 -8.63 -21.51 11.21
CA ARG A 94 -9.37 -20.55 12.03
C ARG A 94 -8.45 -19.54 12.70
N GLY A 95 -7.36 -20.01 13.31
CA GLY A 95 -6.37 -19.12 13.94
C GLY A 95 -5.81 -18.06 12.98
N PRO A 96 -5.24 -18.44 11.83
CA PRO A 96 -4.75 -17.49 10.83
C PRO A 96 -5.83 -16.54 10.29
N LEU A 97 -7.07 -17.02 10.13
CA LEU A 97 -8.19 -16.19 9.67
C LEU A 97 -8.54 -15.09 10.69
N GLU A 98 -8.66 -15.43 11.98
CA GLU A 98 -8.93 -14.46 13.04
C GLU A 98 -7.78 -13.46 13.21
N ALA A 99 -6.53 -13.93 13.12
CA ALA A 99 -5.36 -13.04 13.16
C ALA A 99 -5.37 -12.01 12.01
N ARG A 100 -5.74 -12.43 10.79
CA ARG A 100 -5.88 -11.54 9.63
C ARG A 100 -7.01 -10.52 9.82
N ARG A 101 -8.18 -10.94 10.33
CA ARG A 101 -9.30 -10.04 10.63
C ARG A 101 -8.90 -8.98 11.65
N GLY A 102 -8.21 -9.38 12.72
CA GLY A 102 -7.68 -8.45 13.72
C GLY A 102 -6.71 -7.44 13.14
N ALA A 103 -5.71 -7.91 12.37
CA ALA A 103 -4.73 -7.02 11.73
C ALA A 103 -5.38 -6.03 10.75
N LEU A 104 -6.39 -6.46 9.98
CA LEU A 104 -7.13 -5.59 9.08
C LEU A 104 -7.90 -4.51 9.86
N SER A 105 -8.61 -4.90 10.93
CA SER A 105 -9.34 -3.97 11.79
C SER A 105 -8.42 -2.89 12.39
N ASP A 106 -7.26 -3.30 12.91
CA ASP A 106 -6.24 -2.40 13.45
C ASP A 106 -5.78 -1.37 12.40
N LEU A 107 -5.52 -1.81 11.17
CA LEU A 107 -5.11 -0.93 10.07
C LEU A 107 -6.22 0.02 9.62
N LEU A 108 -7.48 -0.41 9.63
CA LEU A 108 -8.61 0.48 9.30
C LEU A 108 -8.78 1.60 10.32
N HIS A 109 -8.57 1.32 11.61
CA HIS A 109 -8.54 2.35 12.64
C HIS A 109 -7.41 3.37 12.42
N LEU A 110 -6.20 2.89 12.10
CA LEU A 110 -5.06 3.76 11.81
C LEU A 110 -5.27 4.58 10.52
N ALA A 111 -5.86 3.98 9.48
CA ALA A 111 -6.18 4.68 8.24
C ALA A 111 -7.19 5.81 8.44
N ALA A 112 -8.21 5.56 9.27
CA ALA A 112 -9.19 6.58 9.62
C ALA A 112 -8.54 7.78 10.35
N ALA A 113 -7.56 7.53 11.23
CA ALA A 113 -6.80 8.59 11.88
C ALA A 113 -5.96 9.38 10.86
N LEU A 114 -5.19 8.69 10.00
CA LEU A 114 -4.37 9.31 8.96
C LEU A 114 -5.17 10.21 8.01
N LEU A 115 -6.37 9.76 7.61
CA LEU A 115 -7.29 10.54 6.78
C LEU A 115 -7.70 11.82 7.48
N ARG A 116 -8.14 11.73 8.74
CA ARG A 116 -8.57 12.90 9.54
C ARG A 116 -7.43 13.91 9.71
N ASP A 117 -6.23 13.44 10.06
CA ASP A 117 -5.04 14.28 10.23
C ASP A 117 -4.64 15.00 8.94
N SER A 118 -5.02 14.46 7.79
CA SER A 118 -4.76 15.06 6.48
C SER A 118 -5.96 15.81 5.90
N GLY A 119 -6.99 16.06 6.71
CA GLY A 119 -8.18 16.84 6.31
C GLY A 119 -9.17 16.08 5.43
N HIS A 120 -9.08 14.75 5.39
CA HIS A 120 -10.00 13.89 4.65
C HIS A 120 -10.97 13.18 5.60
N ASN A 121 -12.26 13.16 5.26
CA ASN A 121 -13.26 12.43 6.03
C ASN A 121 -13.21 10.93 5.67
N PRO A 122 -13.05 10.01 6.65
CA PRO A 122 -13.11 8.57 6.41
C PRO A 122 -14.56 8.13 6.18
N THR A 123 -15.09 8.34 4.98
CA THR A 123 -16.43 7.89 4.61
C THR A 123 -16.50 6.36 4.58
N PRO A 124 -17.71 5.77 4.65
CA PRO A 124 -17.88 4.32 4.52
C PRO A 124 -17.28 3.76 3.23
N ASP A 125 -17.44 4.47 2.10
CA ASP A 125 -16.87 4.05 0.81
C ASP A 125 -15.35 4.08 0.79
N VAL A 126 -14.72 5.15 1.31
CA VAL A 126 -13.25 5.22 1.39
C VAL A 126 -12.72 4.12 2.30
N THR A 127 -13.36 3.90 3.45
CA THR A 127 -12.99 2.83 4.39
C THR A 127 -13.10 1.45 3.74
N ARG A 128 -14.18 1.21 2.98
CA ARG A 128 -14.37 -0.04 2.22
C ARG A 128 -13.27 -0.23 1.16
N ARG A 129 -12.92 0.81 0.38
CA ARG A 129 -11.86 0.72 -0.62
C ARG A 129 -10.48 0.47 -0.01
N ILE A 130 -10.19 1.05 1.15
CA ILE A 130 -8.98 0.76 1.93
C ILE A 130 -8.98 -0.70 2.37
N ALA A 131 -10.08 -1.21 2.93
CA ALA A 131 -10.20 -2.60 3.36
C ALA A 131 -9.96 -3.56 2.20
N THR A 132 -10.64 -3.36 1.07
CA THR A 132 -10.47 -4.16 -0.15
C THR A 132 -9.03 -4.16 -0.66
N THR A 133 -8.39 -2.99 -0.68
CA THR A 133 -6.99 -2.86 -1.12
C THR A 133 -6.04 -3.61 -0.17
N LEU A 134 -6.20 -3.46 1.15
CA LEU A 134 -5.38 -4.15 2.15
C LEU A 134 -5.57 -5.67 2.07
N GLU A 135 -6.81 -6.13 1.89
CA GLU A 135 -7.12 -7.54 1.69
C GLU A 135 -6.45 -8.07 0.42
N ALA A 136 -6.55 -7.35 -0.69
CA ALA A 136 -5.89 -7.69 -1.95
C ALA A 136 -4.37 -7.78 -1.76
N MET A 137 -3.73 -6.81 -1.12
CA MET A 137 -2.29 -6.83 -0.85
C MET A 137 -1.88 -8.03 0.02
N SER A 138 -2.63 -8.32 1.09
CA SER A 138 -2.38 -9.48 1.95
C SER A 138 -2.51 -10.81 1.19
N ALA A 139 -3.39 -10.86 0.20
CA ALA A 139 -3.52 -12.03 -0.67
C ALA A 139 -2.37 -12.08 -1.68
N TYR A 140 -2.02 -10.95 -2.32
CA TYR A 140 -1.02 -10.89 -3.38
C TYR A 140 0.41 -11.09 -2.90
N ALA A 141 0.75 -10.77 -1.64
CA ALA A 141 2.14 -10.68 -1.13
C ALA A 141 3.10 -11.87 -1.34
N SER A 142 2.62 -13.00 -1.89
CA SER A 142 3.45 -14.14 -2.29
C SER A 142 3.63 -14.25 -3.81
N LEU A 143 3.06 -13.35 -4.61
CA LEU A 143 3.11 -13.36 -6.07
C LEU A 143 4.22 -12.44 -6.59
N PRO A 144 4.95 -12.84 -7.64
CA PRO A 144 6.08 -12.08 -8.17
C PRO A 144 5.69 -10.68 -8.69
N ASP A 145 4.48 -10.51 -9.20
CA ASP A 145 3.97 -9.22 -9.73
C ASP A 145 3.10 -8.46 -8.74
N SER A 146 3.35 -8.64 -7.43
CA SER A 146 2.61 -7.94 -6.39
C SER A 146 2.75 -6.42 -6.53
N PRO A 147 1.65 -5.65 -6.47
CA PRO A 147 1.72 -4.19 -6.43
C PRO A 147 2.65 -3.70 -5.31
N SER A 148 3.55 -2.78 -5.65
CA SER A 148 4.54 -2.25 -4.70
C SER A 148 3.84 -1.46 -3.59
N PRO A 149 3.93 -1.91 -2.32
CA PRO A 149 3.43 -1.13 -1.19
C PRO A 149 4.13 0.22 -1.12
N GLY A 150 3.42 1.25 -0.67
CA GLY A 150 3.99 2.60 -0.51
C GLY A 150 3.95 3.46 -1.77
N HIS A 151 3.67 2.89 -2.95
CA HIS A 151 3.61 3.61 -4.24
C HIS A 151 2.29 3.45 -5.01
N LEU A 152 1.20 3.07 -4.32
CA LEU A 152 -0.10 2.89 -4.97
C LEU A 152 -0.62 4.23 -5.51
N THR A 153 -1.06 4.23 -6.77
CA THR A 153 -1.76 5.36 -7.40
C THR A 153 -3.26 5.14 -7.47
N ALA A 154 -3.70 3.88 -7.47
CA ALA A 154 -5.09 3.46 -7.50
C ALA A 154 -5.35 2.35 -6.47
N ASP A 155 -6.63 2.10 -6.19
CA ASP A 155 -7.05 0.99 -5.35
C ASP A 155 -6.74 -0.35 -6.02
N LEU A 156 -6.59 -1.39 -5.21
CA LEU A 156 -6.42 -2.75 -5.69
C LEU A 156 -7.70 -3.53 -5.44
N ASP A 157 -8.13 -4.28 -6.44
CA ASP A 157 -9.17 -5.28 -6.26
C ASP A 157 -8.52 -6.63 -5.92
N PRO A 158 -9.19 -7.51 -5.13
CA PRO A 158 -8.66 -8.82 -4.81
C PRO A 158 -8.55 -9.68 -6.08
N PRO A 159 -7.70 -10.73 -6.08
CA PRO A 159 -7.64 -11.64 -7.22
C PRO A 159 -9.02 -12.21 -7.51
N GLY A 160 -9.48 -12.09 -8.76
CA GLY A 160 -10.67 -12.76 -9.23
C GLY A 160 -10.50 -14.27 -9.11
N PHE A 161 -11.61 -15.00 -9.05
CA PHE A 161 -11.60 -16.48 -8.99
C PHE A 161 -10.81 -17.13 -10.15
N GLU A 162 -10.57 -16.42 -11.25
CA GLU A 162 -9.78 -16.88 -12.41
C GLU A 162 -8.26 -16.85 -12.18
N SER A 163 -7.78 -16.32 -11.05
CA SER A 163 -6.36 -16.16 -10.72
C SER A 163 -5.85 -17.12 -9.61
N LEU A 164 -6.67 -18.10 -9.20
CA LEU A 164 -6.35 -19.13 -8.20
C LEU A 164 -6.12 -20.48 -8.87
#